data_AF-A0A7J8J6V9-F1
#
_entry.id   AF-A0A7J8J6V9-F1
#
_cell.length_a   1.000
_cell.length_b   1.000
_cell.length_c   1.000
_cell.angle_alpha   90.00
_cell.angle_beta   90.00
_cell.angle_gamma   90.00
#
_symmetry.space_group_name_H-M   'P 1'
#
loop_
_entity.id
_entity.type
_entity.pdbx_description
1 polymer ?
#
loop_
_entity_poly.entity_id
_entity_poly.type
_entity_poly.pdbx_seq_one_letter_code
_entity_poly.pdbx_strand_id
1 'polypeptide(L)'
;MPKKDPVKIVRCHEHIEILTVNGELLFFRQREGPFYPTLRLLHKYPFILPHQQVDKGAIKFVLSGANIMCPGLTSPGAKLYPAAVDTVVAIMAEGKQHALCVGVMKMSAEDIEKVNKGIGIENIHYLNDGLWHMKTYK
;
A
#
# COMPACT_ATOMS: atom_id res chain seq x y z
N MET A 1 17.34 10.50 1.04
CA MET A 1 17.04 11.94 1.12
C MET A 1 18.36 12.70 1.17
N PRO A 2 18.75 13.42 0.12
CA PRO A 2 20.01 14.18 0.11
C PRO A 2 20.01 15.27 1.18
N LYS A 3 21.10 15.40 1.95
CA LYS A 3 21.17 16.34 3.09
C LYS A 3 21.02 17.82 2.70
N LYS A 4 21.30 18.17 1.44
CA LYS A 4 21.28 19.55 0.94
C LYS A 4 19.91 19.98 0.42
N ASP A 5 19.04 19.02 0.12
CA ASP A 5 17.74 19.32 -0.50
C ASP A 5 16.69 19.55 0.59
N PRO A 6 15.84 20.58 0.46
CA PRO A 6 14.83 20.87 1.45
C PRO A 6 13.78 19.76 1.48
N VAL A 7 13.47 19.30 2.68
CA VAL A 7 12.35 18.40 2.95
C VAL A 7 11.12 19.25 3.20
N LYS A 8 10.06 19.05 2.41
CA LYS A 8 8.78 19.76 2.59
C LYS A 8 7.69 18.78 3.02
N ILE A 9 6.70 19.30 3.75
CA ILE A 9 5.45 18.60 4.08
C ILE A 9 4.31 19.32 3.36
N VAL A 10 3.60 18.62 2.50
CA VAL A 10 2.38 19.11 1.86
C VAL A 10 1.21 18.72 2.75
N ARG A 11 0.45 19.71 3.22
CA ARG A 11 -0.76 19.48 4.01
C ARG A 11 -1.98 19.41 3.10
N CYS A 12 -2.76 18.36 3.26
CA CYS A 12 -3.97 18.09 2.51
C CYS A 12 -5.19 18.12 3.44
N HIS A 13 -6.39 18.00 2.85
CA HIS A 13 -7.62 17.79 3.61
C HIS A 13 -7.55 16.50 4.44
N GLU A 14 -8.47 16.34 5.40
CA GLU A 14 -8.57 15.14 6.25
C GLU A 14 -7.31 14.82 7.07
N HIS A 15 -6.50 15.85 7.35
CA HIS A 15 -5.24 15.75 8.10
C HIS A 15 -4.20 14.85 7.42
N ILE A 16 -4.21 14.76 6.09
CA ILE A 16 -3.19 14.04 5.34
C ILE A 16 -1.95 14.94 5.19
N GLU A 17 -0.78 14.37 5.42
CA GLU A 17 0.52 14.99 5.22
C GLU A 17 1.35 14.16 4.25
N ILE A 18 1.91 14.82 3.22
CA ILE A 18 2.76 14.17 2.21
C ILE A 18 4.18 14.71 2.33
N LEU A 19 5.14 13.82 2.57
CA LEU A 19 6.55 14.12 2.61
C LEU A 19 7.11 14.19 1.19
N THR A 20 7.69 15.32 0.81
CA THR A 20 8.29 15.53 -0.52
C THR A 20 9.71 16.09 -0.44
N VAL A 21 10.55 15.63 -1.37
CA VAL A 21 11.89 16.14 -1.64
C VAL A 21 12.04 16.32 -3.13
N ASN A 22 12.50 17.49 -3.59
CA ASN A 22 12.67 17.82 -5.01
C ASN A 22 11.40 17.59 -5.86
N GLY A 23 10.23 17.76 -5.25
CA GLY A 23 8.94 17.55 -5.90
C GLY A 23 8.51 16.08 -6.04
N GLU A 24 9.36 15.12 -5.67
CA GLU A 24 8.98 13.71 -5.57
C GLU A 24 8.18 13.47 -4.28
N LEU A 25 7.06 12.75 -4.39
CA LEU A 25 6.23 12.35 -3.25
C LEU A 25 6.76 11.02 -2.69
N LEU A 26 7.26 11.04 -1.46
CA LEU A 26 7.97 9.90 -0.87
C LEU A 26 7.07 9.07 0.03
N PHE A 27 6.54 9.69 1.07
CA PHE A 27 5.69 9.06 2.06
C PHE A 27 4.49 9.94 2.35
N PHE A 28 3.42 9.36 2.88
CA PHE A 28 2.27 10.11 3.38
C PHE A 28 1.80 9.50 4.71
N ARG A 29 1.14 10.31 5.53
CA ARG A 29 0.49 9.85 6.75
C ARG A 29 -0.83 10.61 6.94
N GLN A 30 -1.71 10.06 7.75
CA GLN A 30 -2.92 10.75 8.18
C GLN A 30 -2.86 11.00 9.69
N ARG A 31 -3.06 12.26 10.11
CA ARG A 31 -2.87 12.70 11.50
C ARG A 31 -1.49 12.28 12.03
N GLU A 32 -1.44 11.80 13.27
CA GLU A 32 -0.26 11.24 13.94
C GLU A 32 -0.02 9.74 13.58
N GLY A 33 -0.65 9.24 12.51
CA GLY A 33 -0.50 7.86 12.07
C GLY A 33 0.89 7.55 11.48
N PRO A 34 1.16 6.26 11.17
CA PRO A 34 2.42 5.85 10.57
C PRO A 34 2.58 6.42 9.16
N PHE A 35 3.83 6.50 8.70
CA PHE A 35 4.13 6.84 7.32
C PHE A 35 3.96 5.62 6.41
N TYR A 36 3.26 5.84 5.30
CA TYR A 36 3.09 4.90 4.21
C TYR A 36 3.92 5.37 3.00
N PRO A 37 4.68 4.48 2.33
CA PRO A 37 5.36 4.87 1.10
C PRO A 37 4.35 5.13 -0.02
N THR A 38 4.66 6.07 -0.92
CA THR A 38 3.89 6.17 -2.17
C THR A 38 4.17 4.95 -3.05
N LEU A 39 3.23 4.59 -3.93
CA LEU A 39 3.45 3.49 -4.88
C LEU A 39 4.67 3.72 -5.77
N ARG A 40 4.95 4.96 -6.17
CA ARG A 40 6.13 5.30 -6.99
C ARG A 40 7.44 5.01 -6.24
N LEU A 41 7.51 5.37 -4.95
CA LEU A 41 8.66 5.06 -4.12
C LEU A 41 8.80 3.54 -3.95
N LEU A 42 7.69 2.87 -3.66
CA LEU A 42 7.65 1.42 -3.47
C LEU A 42 8.05 0.65 -4.74
N HIS A 43 7.67 1.11 -5.93
CA HIS A 43 8.10 0.50 -7.20
C HIS A 43 9.61 0.61 -7.41
N LYS A 44 10.23 1.71 -6.93
CA LYS A 44 11.68 1.90 -7.00
C LYS A 44 12.44 1.08 -5.95
N TYR A 45 11.83 0.88 -4.78
CA TYR A 45 12.43 0.15 -3.66
C TYR A 45 11.43 -0.88 -3.09
N PRO A 46 11.10 -1.95 -3.82
CA PRO A 46 10.07 -2.91 -3.41
C PRO A 46 10.41 -3.68 -2.14
N PHE A 47 11.69 -3.70 -1.76
CA PHE A 47 12.20 -4.38 -0.56
C PHE A 47 11.90 -3.65 0.76
N ILE A 48 11.38 -2.41 0.72
CA ILE A 48 11.15 -1.63 1.95
C ILE A 48 9.91 -2.10 2.73
N LEU A 49 9.00 -2.84 2.08
CA LEU A 49 7.83 -3.44 2.72
C LEU A 49 7.78 -4.94 2.43
N PRO A 50 7.26 -5.76 3.37
CA PRO A 50 6.74 -7.08 3.03
C PRO A 50 5.61 -6.94 2.01
N HIS A 51 5.38 -7.98 1.23
CA HIS A 51 4.33 -7.97 0.23
C HIS A 51 3.38 -9.15 0.41
N GLN A 52 2.16 -8.97 -0.09
CA GLN A 52 1.14 -10.00 -0.21
C GLN A 52 0.72 -10.07 -1.67
N GLN A 53 0.47 -11.27 -2.20
CA GLN A 53 -0.01 -11.42 -3.58
C GLN A 53 -1.48 -11.80 -3.57
N VAL A 54 -2.31 -10.98 -4.23
CA VAL A 54 -3.70 -11.33 -4.53
C VAL A 54 -3.81 -12.03 -5.87
N ASP A 55 -4.90 -12.77 -6.06
CA ASP A 55 -5.22 -13.37 -7.35
C ASP A 55 -5.63 -12.34 -8.42
N LYS A 56 -5.79 -12.83 -9.64
CA LYS A 56 -6.21 -12.02 -10.79
C LYS A 56 -7.62 -11.44 -10.65
N GLY A 57 -8.51 -12.12 -9.93
CA GLY A 57 -9.89 -11.69 -9.72
C GLY A 57 -10.00 -10.43 -8.85
N ALA A 58 -9.11 -10.29 -7.87
CA ALA A 58 -9.07 -9.15 -6.97
C ALA A 58 -8.53 -7.86 -7.62
N ILE A 59 -7.73 -7.95 -8.70
CA ILE A 59 -7.00 -6.81 -9.29
C ILE A 59 -7.92 -5.61 -9.57
N LYS A 60 -9.05 -5.82 -10.25
CA LYS A 60 -9.98 -4.75 -10.63
C LYS A 60 -10.52 -4.01 -9.40
N PHE A 61 -10.83 -4.75 -8.34
CA PHE A 61 -11.41 -4.19 -7.12
C PHE A 61 -10.37 -3.42 -6.31
N VAL A 62 -9.14 -3.95 -6.21
CA VAL A 62 -8.02 -3.25 -5.54
C VAL A 62 -7.73 -1.91 -6.22
N LEU A 63 -7.72 -1.88 -7.56
CA LEU A 63 -7.55 -0.65 -8.34
C LEU A 63 -8.75 0.32 -8.27
N SER A 64 -9.82 -0.08 -7.58
CA SER A 64 -10.98 0.77 -7.29
C SER A 64 -11.05 1.17 -5.81
N GLY A 65 -9.99 0.91 -5.03
CA GLY A 65 -9.93 1.24 -3.60
C GLY A 65 -10.59 0.23 -2.67
N ALA A 66 -10.98 -0.97 -3.15
CA ALA A 66 -11.55 -1.98 -2.29
C ALA A 66 -10.50 -2.59 -1.34
N ASN A 67 -10.96 -2.95 -0.14
CA ASN A 67 -10.19 -3.75 0.82
C ASN A 67 -9.97 -5.17 0.29
N ILE A 68 -8.91 -5.80 0.77
CA ILE A 68 -8.55 -7.17 0.40
C ILE A 68 -9.19 -8.12 1.41
N MET A 69 -10.10 -8.95 0.90
CA MET A 69 -10.80 -9.96 1.68
C MET A 69 -9.94 -11.22 1.84
N CYS A 70 -10.06 -11.93 2.96
CA CYS A 70 -9.26 -13.13 3.23
C CYS A 70 -9.32 -14.19 2.09
N PRO A 71 -10.48 -14.47 1.46
CA PRO A 71 -10.54 -15.39 0.31
C PRO A 71 -9.69 -14.97 -0.90
N GLY A 72 -9.42 -13.68 -1.06
CA GLY A 72 -8.55 -13.17 -2.12
C GLY A 72 -7.05 -13.37 -1.84
N LEU A 73 -6.69 -13.81 -0.63
CA LEU A 73 -5.32 -14.07 -0.18
C LEU A 73 -5.03 -15.57 0.01
N THR A 74 -6.06 -16.41 -0.01
CA THR A 74 -5.98 -17.87 0.20
C THR A 74 -6.33 -18.67 -1.07
N SER A 75 -6.61 -17.99 -2.18
CA SER A 75 -6.91 -18.63 -3.47
C SER A 75 -5.65 -19.17 -4.15
N PRO A 76 -5.75 -20.08 -5.14
CA PRO A 76 -4.58 -20.73 -5.75
C PRO A 76 -3.58 -19.78 -6.42
N GLY A 77 -4.03 -18.60 -6.87
CA GLY A 77 -3.18 -17.56 -7.47
C GLY A 77 -2.62 -16.56 -6.45
N ALA A 78 -3.06 -16.63 -5.20
CA ALA A 78 -2.60 -15.77 -4.12
C ALA A 78 -1.32 -16.34 -3.46
N LYS A 79 -0.55 -15.46 -2.83
CA LYS A 79 0.58 -15.84 -1.97
C LYS A 79 0.53 -15.01 -0.72
N LEU A 80 0.29 -15.69 0.40
CA LEU A 80 0.23 -15.10 1.71
C LEU A 80 1.57 -15.34 2.43
N TYR A 81 2.18 -14.25 2.87
CA TYR A 81 3.45 -14.24 3.59
C TYR A 81 3.22 -13.83 5.04
N PRO A 82 4.06 -14.27 6.00
CA PRO A 82 3.94 -13.88 7.40
C PRO A 82 3.93 -12.36 7.58
N ALA A 83 2.88 -11.84 8.20
CA ALA A 83 2.75 -10.44 8.58
C ALA A 83 1.80 -10.32 9.79
N ALA A 84 2.16 -9.45 10.73
CA ALA A 84 1.34 -9.17 11.91
C ALA A 84 0.25 -8.13 11.60
N VAL A 85 -0.75 -8.04 12.46
CA VAL A 85 -1.74 -6.95 12.43
C VAL A 85 -1.02 -5.60 12.49
N ASP A 86 -1.58 -4.61 11.80
CA ASP A 86 -1.04 -3.25 11.63
C ASP A 86 0.30 -3.14 10.85
N THR A 87 0.82 -4.26 10.32
CA THR A 87 1.97 -4.23 9.41
C THR A 87 1.57 -3.57 8.09
N VAL A 88 2.35 -2.59 7.63
CA VAL A 88 2.22 -2.00 6.29
C VAL A 88 2.78 -2.97 5.25
N VAL A 89 1.99 -3.29 4.23
CA VAL A 89 2.33 -4.27 3.20
C VAL A 89 2.12 -3.72 1.79
N ALA A 90 2.93 -4.20 0.85
CA ALA A 90 2.72 -4.02 -0.57
C ALA A 90 1.73 -5.07 -1.10
N ILE A 91 0.73 -4.66 -1.88
CA ILE A 91 -0.20 -5.58 -2.54
C ILE A 91 0.24 -5.81 -3.98
N MET A 92 0.76 -7.00 -4.23
CA MET A 92 1.14 -7.49 -5.55
C MET A 92 -0.01 -8.27 -6.17
N ALA A 93 0.04 -8.48 -7.48
CA ALA A 93 -0.90 -9.34 -8.16
C ALA A 93 -0.17 -10.36 -9.05
N GLU A 94 -0.80 -11.52 -9.22
CA GLU A 94 -0.30 -12.57 -10.08
C GLU A 94 -0.01 -12.03 -11.50
N GLY A 95 1.23 -12.19 -11.97
CA GLY A 95 1.67 -11.72 -13.29
C GLY A 95 1.95 -10.21 -13.39
N LYS A 96 2.02 -9.47 -12.27
CA LYS A 96 2.41 -8.06 -12.24
C LYS A 96 3.71 -7.88 -11.46
N GLN A 97 4.59 -7.01 -11.98
CA GLN A 97 5.89 -6.71 -11.35
C GLN A 97 5.81 -5.64 -10.27
N HIS A 98 4.81 -4.77 -10.36
CA HIS A 98 4.67 -3.60 -9.50
C HIS A 98 3.49 -3.77 -8.55
N ALA A 99 3.63 -3.20 -7.34
CA ALA A 99 2.55 -3.15 -6.37
C ALA A 99 1.35 -2.37 -6.93
N LEU A 100 0.15 -2.88 -6.72
CA LEU A 100 -1.11 -2.24 -7.10
C LEU A 100 -1.62 -1.30 -6.01
N CYS A 101 -1.27 -1.59 -4.76
CA CYS A 101 -1.78 -0.92 -3.58
C CYS A 101 -0.77 -1.03 -2.43
N VAL A 102 -0.80 -0.06 -1.52
CA VAL A 102 -0.22 -0.12 -0.17
C VAL A 102 -1.36 -0.37 0.79
N GLY A 103 -1.22 -1.41 1.61
CA GLY A 103 -2.25 -1.80 2.57
C GLY A 103 -1.72 -1.96 3.99
N VAL A 104 -2.64 -2.12 4.93
CA VAL A 104 -2.35 -2.41 6.34
C VAL A 104 -3.08 -3.68 6.74
N MET A 105 -2.34 -4.64 7.32
CA MET A 105 -2.91 -5.89 7.80
C MET A 105 -3.95 -5.62 8.89
N LYS A 106 -5.17 -6.13 8.71
CA LYS A 106 -6.24 -6.10 9.73
C LYS A 106 -6.43 -7.43 10.44
N MET A 107 -5.88 -8.49 9.86
CA MET A 107 -5.75 -9.81 10.46
C MET A 107 -4.30 -10.26 10.27
N SER A 108 -3.79 -11.10 11.17
CA SER A 108 -2.48 -11.72 10.96
C SER A 108 -2.55 -12.64 9.74
N ALA A 109 -1.41 -12.86 9.07
CA ALA A 109 -1.36 -13.82 7.95
C ALA A 109 -1.85 -15.23 8.36
N GLU A 110 -1.52 -15.65 9.59
CA GLU A 110 -1.99 -16.92 10.15
C GLU A 110 -3.52 -16.96 10.31
N ASP A 111 -4.13 -15.88 10.82
CA ASP A 111 -5.58 -15.82 10.98
C ASP A 111 -6.30 -15.70 9.63
N ILE A 112 -5.71 -15.02 8.65
CA ILE A 112 -6.27 -14.94 7.28
C ILE A 112 -6.38 -16.34 6.69
N GLU A 113 -5.34 -17.16 6.82
CA GLU A 113 -5.31 -18.52 6.32
C GLU A 113 -6.31 -19.43 7.05
N LYS A 114 -6.37 -19.35 8.39
CA LYS A 114 -7.25 -20.20 9.21
C LYS A 114 -8.72 -19.83 9.14
N VAL A 115 -9.04 -18.54 9.22
CA VAL A 115 -10.43 -18.05 9.31
C VAL A 115 -11.05 -17.89 7.93
N ASN A 116 -10.24 -17.47 6.95
CA ASN A 116 -10.64 -17.27 5.55
C ASN A 116 -11.93 -16.44 5.35
N LYS A 117 -12.19 -15.48 6.22
CA LYS A 117 -13.39 -14.63 6.19
C LYS A 117 -13.07 -13.24 6.73
N GLY A 118 -13.73 -12.22 6.16
CA GLY A 118 -13.58 -10.84 6.60
C GLY A 118 -12.51 -10.07 5.82
N ILE A 119 -12.21 -8.86 6.30
CA ILE A 119 -11.19 -7.98 5.74
C ILE A 119 -9.83 -8.41 6.29
N GLY A 120 -8.96 -8.92 5.42
CA GLY A 120 -7.60 -9.28 5.80
C GLY A 120 -6.66 -8.09 5.75
N ILE A 121 -6.80 -7.23 4.74
CA ILE A 121 -5.93 -6.06 4.53
C ILE A 121 -6.79 -4.87 4.11
N GLU A 122 -6.60 -3.74 4.79
CA GLU A 122 -7.20 -2.46 4.43
C GLU A 122 -6.38 -1.79 3.32
N ASN A 123 -7.05 -1.25 2.31
CA ASN A 123 -6.43 -0.52 1.21
C ASN A 123 -6.24 0.96 1.61
N ILE A 124 -4.98 1.43 1.59
CA ILE A 124 -4.64 2.80 2.02
C ILE A 124 -4.33 3.71 0.83
N HIS A 125 -3.65 3.19 -0.20
CA HIS A 125 -3.26 3.94 -1.39
C HIS A 125 -3.13 2.98 -2.56
N TYR A 126 -3.75 3.29 -3.70
CA TYR A 126 -3.78 2.40 -4.86
C TYR A 126 -3.44 3.11 -6.17
N LEU A 127 -3.07 2.32 -7.18
CA LEU A 127 -2.67 2.83 -8.47
C LEU A 127 -3.87 3.47 -9.18
N ASN A 128 -3.68 4.68 -9.72
CA ASN A 128 -4.72 5.56 -10.30
C ASN A 128 -5.67 6.22 -9.28
N ASP A 129 -5.34 6.22 -7.99
CA ASP A 129 -6.01 7.13 -7.05
C ASP A 129 -5.54 8.59 -7.22
N GLY A 130 -6.10 9.49 -6.38
CA GLY A 130 -5.76 10.92 -6.43
C GLY A 130 -4.27 11.19 -6.17
N LEU A 131 -3.65 10.47 -5.24
CA LEU A 131 -2.23 10.63 -4.91
C LEU A 131 -1.33 10.13 -6.04
N TRP A 132 -1.72 9.04 -6.72
CA TRP A 132 -1.00 8.54 -7.88
C TRP A 132 -0.99 9.55 -9.05
N HIS A 133 -2.13 10.19 -9.30
CA HIS A 133 -2.26 11.24 -10.33
C HIS A 133 -1.52 12.52 -9.98
N MET A 134 -1.37 12.83 -8.69
CA MET A 134 -0.49 13.89 -8.20
C MET A 134 0.98 13.49 -8.38
N LYS A 135 1.51 13.64 -9.60
CA LYS A 135 2.85 13.14 -9.95
C LYS A 135 3.99 13.91 -9.27
N THR A 136 3.84 15.22 -9.12
CA THR A 136 4.89 16.11 -8.59
C THR A 136 4.28 17.26 -7.81
N TYR A 137 4.98 17.72 -6.77
CA TYR A 137 4.67 18.96 -6.05
C TYR A 137 5.69 20.04 -6.41
N LYS A 138 5.24 21.27 -6.70
CA LYS A 138 6.12 22.42 -6.98
C LYS A 138 6.45 23.16 -5.68
#